data_AF-A0AAD1H1K5-F1
#
_entry.id   AF-A0AAD1H1K5-F1
#
_cell.length_a   1.000
_cell.length_b   1.000
_cell.length_c   1.000
_cell.angle_alpha   90.00
_cell.angle_beta   90.00
_cell.angle_gamma   90.00
#
_symmetry.space_group_name_H-M   'P 1'
#
loop_
_entity.id
_entity.type
_entity.pdbx_description
1 polymer ?
#
loop_
_entity_poly.entity_id
_entity_poly.type
_entity_poly.pdbx_seq_one_letter_code
_entity_poly.pdbx_strand_id
1 'polypeptide(L)'
;MRGWVAELDGAVCAEPALAGLPGRFWFSFDDGRGDVSGLAADVGAHVVDDGIALLLAGRDTGVRLTVDAVIPALVKLAVKFVDVRGNAWRVRELADLSIVLPGVQLAPTPFPAVLRPPVGWLPQDDGRVALGAAVPLGVLTAAVADRLAAIGAPLVITPWRSVLVCDLDEPGADAALRVLAPLGLVFDANSPWLSVSACTGSPGCARSVADVRADAARSLAADSGVHRHFVGCERACGSPPAGEVLVATGDGYRLARP
;
A
#
# COMPACT_ATOMS: atom_id res chain seq x y z
N MET A 1 -16.43 -1.69 7.42
CA MET A 1 -15.26 -0.91 6.96
C MET A 1 -15.27 -0.55 5.48
N ARG A 2 -15.64 -1.44 4.52
CA ARG A 2 -15.58 -1.11 3.07
C ARG A 2 -16.36 0.16 2.66
N GLY A 3 -17.49 0.45 3.31
CA GLY A 3 -18.25 1.69 3.08
C GLY A 3 -17.49 2.98 3.44
N TRP A 4 -16.53 2.91 4.37
CA TRP A 4 -15.76 4.09 4.81
C TRP A 4 -14.87 4.66 3.73
N VAL A 5 -14.45 3.86 2.74
CA VAL A 5 -13.65 4.38 1.62
C VAL A 5 -14.49 5.33 0.77
N ALA A 6 -15.72 4.95 0.42
CA ALA A 6 -16.63 5.80 -0.35
C ALA A 6 -17.10 7.02 0.46
N GLU A 7 -17.34 6.83 1.76
CA GLU A 7 -17.71 7.92 2.67
C GLU A 7 -16.57 8.95 2.83
N LEU A 8 -15.34 8.47 3.02
CA LEU A 8 -14.15 9.32 3.06
C LEU A 8 -13.94 10.05 1.75
N ASP A 9 -14.05 9.37 0.61
CA ASP A 9 -13.90 9.97 -0.71
C ASP A 9 -14.91 11.12 -0.91
N GLY A 10 -16.17 10.89 -0.56
CA GLY A 10 -17.21 11.92 -0.57
C GLY A 10 -16.89 13.09 0.35
N ALA A 11 -16.44 12.81 1.58
CA ALA A 11 -16.08 13.85 2.54
C ALA A 11 -14.85 14.66 2.12
N VAL A 12 -13.84 14.03 1.51
CA VAL A 12 -12.66 14.70 0.98
C VAL A 12 -13.03 15.60 -0.20
N CYS A 13 -13.87 15.12 -1.12
CA CYS A 13 -14.35 15.91 -2.25
C CYS A 13 -15.22 17.10 -1.81
N ALA A 14 -15.94 16.96 -0.69
CA ALA A 14 -16.80 18.00 -0.14
C ALA A 14 -16.06 19.09 0.66
N GLU A 15 -14.79 18.89 1.01
CA GLU A 15 -13.97 19.84 1.78
C GLU A 15 -12.99 20.61 0.87
N PRO A 16 -13.27 21.87 0.50
CA PRO A 16 -12.45 22.61 -0.45
C PRO A 16 -10.99 22.80 -0.01
N ALA A 17 -10.72 22.88 1.30
CA ALA A 17 -9.35 23.04 1.81
C ALA A 17 -8.45 21.85 1.44
N LEU A 18 -9.02 20.64 1.29
CA LEU A 18 -8.27 19.44 0.96
C LEU A 18 -7.78 19.39 -0.49
N ALA A 19 -8.23 20.30 -1.36
CA ALA A 19 -7.57 20.53 -2.64
C ALA A 19 -6.10 20.97 -2.49
N GLY A 20 -5.70 21.48 -1.31
CA GLY A 20 -4.33 21.81 -0.95
C GLY A 20 -3.46 20.62 -0.54
N LEU A 21 -4.00 19.40 -0.47
CA LEU A 21 -3.23 18.21 -0.12
C LEU A 21 -2.18 17.89 -1.20
N PRO A 22 -0.94 17.53 -0.80
CA PRO A 22 0.05 17.03 -1.74
C PRO A 22 -0.38 15.67 -2.27
N GLY A 23 -0.07 15.36 -3.54
CA GLY A 23 -0.40 14.08 -4.18
C GLY A 23 0.29 12.83 -3.60
N ARG A 24 0.90 12.93 -2.41
CA ARG A 24 1.47 11.80 -1.66
C ARG A 24 0.77 11.58 -0.31
N PHE A 25 -0.19 12.42 0.08
CA PHE A 25 -0.93 12.25 1.33
C PHE A 25 -1.85 11.02 1.26
N TRP A 26 -1.80 10.15 2.26
CA TRP A 26 -2.56 8.91 2.33
C TRP A 26 -3.44 8.84 3.57
N PHE A 27 -4.61 8.24 3.38
CA PHE A 27 -5.50 7.78 4.44
C PHE A 27 -5.42 6.25 4.53
N SER A 28 -5.59 5.67 5.72
CA SER A 28 -5.72 4.22 5.89
C SER A 28 -6.85 3.81 6.82
N PHE A 29 -7.44 2.66 6.53
CA PHE A 29 -8.40 1.97 7.36
C PHE A 29 -7.93 0.53 7.54
N ASP A 30 -7.80 0.10 8.79
CA ASP A 30 -7.30 -1.22 9.14
C ASP A 30 -8.27 -1.89 10.13
N ASP A 31 -8.70 -3.11 9.82
CA ASP A 31 -9.74 -3.83 10.56
C ASP A 31 -9.24 -4.48 11.87
N GLY A 32 -7.99 -4.20 12.25
CA GLY A 32 -7.36 -4.75 13.44
C GLY A 32 -6.28 -5.78 13.12
N ARG A 33 -6.22 -6.29 11.89
CA ARG A 33 -5.19 -7.24 11.45
C ARG A 33 -3.80 -6.61 11.30
N GLY A 34 -3.74 -5.28 11.14
CA GLY A 34 -2.50 -4.53 11.01
C GLY A 34 -1.86 -4.60 9.62
N ASP A 35 -2.58 -5.10 8.63
CA ASP A 35 -2.13 -5.25 7.25
C ASP A 35 -1.66 -3.91 6.67
N VAL A 36 -2.43 -2.83 6.85
CA VAL A 36 -2.14 -1.53 6.20
C VAL A 36 -1.67 -0.46 7.17
N SER A 37 -1.93 -0.59 8.48
CA SER A 37 -1.46 0.38 9.48
C SER A 37 0.07 0.58 9.44
N GLY A 38 0.83 -0.49 9.17
CA GLY A 38 2.28 -0.47 9.04
C GLY A 38 2.83 0.21 7.78
N LEU A 39 1.98 0.56 6.82
CA LEU A 39 2.35 1.38 5.66
C LEU A 39 2.56 2.86 6.03
N ALA A 40 2.22 3.24 7.27
CA ALA A 40 2.37 4.58 7.80
C ALA A 40 1.71 5.64 6.90
N ALA A 41 0.43 5.44 6.58
CA ALA A 41 -0.42 6.49 6.03
C ALA A 41 -0.37 7.73 6.94
N ASP A 42 -0.60 8.91 6.36
CA ASP A 42 -0.43 10.17 7.07
C ASP A 42 -1.43 10.28 8.21
N VAL A 43 -2.67 9.88 7.97
CA VAL A 43 -3.71 9.70 8.98
C VAL A 43 -4.41 8.37 8.73
N GLY A 44 -4.84 7.70 9.79
CA GLY A 44 -5.51 6.42 9.63
C GLY A 44 -6.36 6.04 10.83
N ALA A 45 -7.14 4.98 10.65
CA ALA A 45 -7.95 4.39 11.69
C ALA A 45 -7.69 2.89 11.75
N HIS A 46 -7.50 2.36 12.96
CA HIS A 46 -7.23 0.94 13.21
C HIS A 46 -8.19 0.43 14.28
N VAL A 47 -8.92 -0.64 13.97
CA VAL A 47 -9.86 -1.25 14.92
C VAL A 47 -9.08 -1.93 16.04
N VAL A 48 -9.49 -1.70 17.27
CA VAL A 48 -8.94 -2.29 18.50
C VAL A 48 -10.10 -2.73 19.40
N ASP A 49 -9.82 -3.50 20.44
CA ASP A 49 -10.86 -4.05 21.31
C ASP A 49 -11.74 -2.98 21.97
N ASP A 50 -11.17 -1.81 22.28
CA ASP A 50 -11.83 -0.70 22.98
C ASP A 50 -12.30 0.44 22.06
N GLY A 51 -12.35 0.23 20.75
CA GLY A 51 -12.86 1.20 19.78
C GLY A 51 -12.03 1.28 18.50
N ILE A 52 -11.90 2.48 17.94
CA ILE A 52 -11.10 2.70 16.73
C ILE A 52 -9.96 3.66 17.07
N ALA A 53 -8.73 3.14 17.07
CA ALA A 53 -7.53 3.93 17.30
C ALA A 53 -7.28 4.89 16.14
N LEU A 54 -7.12 6.17 16.45
CA LEU A 54 -6.68 7.18 15.49
C LEU A 54 -5.17 7.12 15.33
N LEU A 55 -4.71 6.98 14.09
CA LEU A 55 -3.30 6.88 13.74
C LEU A 55 -2.80 8.16 13.09
N LEU A 56 -1.56 8.53 13.39
CA LEU A 56 -0.82 9.61 12.74
C LEU A 56 0.54 9.09 12.28
N ALA A 57 0.81 9.12 10.97
CA ALA A 57 2.01 8.51 10.38
C ALA A 57 2.24 7.05 10.83
N GLY A 58 1.16 6.27 10.92
CA GLY A 58 1.19 4.87 11.38
C GLY A 58 1.43 4.67 12.88
N ARG A 59 1.37 5.71 13.71
CA ARG A 59 1.51 5.62 15.18
C ARG A 59 0.17 5.81 15.86
N ASP A 60 -0.14 5.00 16.88
CA ASP A 60 -1.31 5.22 17.73
C ASP A 60 -1.18 6.55 18.48
N THR A 61 -2.24 7.35 18.45
CA THR A 61 -2.32 8.65 19.14
C THR A 61 -2.85 8.53 20.56
N GLY A 62 -3.36 7.36 20.95
CA GLY A 62 -4.10 7.15 22.20
C GLY A 62 -5.56 7.60 22.14
N VAL A 63 -6.00 8.24 21.05
CA VAL A 63 -7.40 8.63 20.85
C VAL A 63 -8.20 7.41 20.37
N ARG A 64 -9.36 7.20 20.98
CA ARG A 64 -10.34 6.17 20.59
C ARG A 64 -11.59 6.83 20.04
N LEU A 65 -11.92 6.49 18.80
CA LEU A 65 -13.06 7.01 18.07
C LEU A 65 -14.21 6.01 18.07
N THR A 66 -15.42 6.52 18.06
CA THR A 66 -16.61 5.76 17.64
C THR A 66 -16.65 5.68 16.11
N VAL A 67 -17.44 4.75 15.58
CA VAL A 67 -17.63 4.55 14.13
C VAL A 67 -17.95 5.86 13.41
N ASP A 68 -18.92 6.62 13.92
CA ASP A 68 -19.39 7.87 13.29
C ASP A 68 -18.38 9.03 13.39
N ALA A 69 -17.37 8.91 14.26
CA ALA A 69 -16.34 9.93 14.46
C ALA A 69 -15.11 9.72 13.56
N VAL A 70 -14.97 8.57 12.90
CA VAL A 70 -13.77 8.24 12.12
C VAL A 70 -13.56 9.19 10.96
N ILE A 71 -14.53 9.28 10.04
CA ILE A 71 -14.39 10.11 8.83
C ILE A 71 -14.19 11.59 9.19
N PRO A 72 -15.00 12.20 10.08
CA PRO A 72 -14.78 13.58 10.50
C PRO A 72 -13.40 13.84 11.10
N ALA A 73 -12.87 12.90 11.90
CA ALA A 73 -11.55 13.03 12.50
C ALA A 73 -10.43 13.00 11.45
N LEU A 74 -10.49 12.07 10.50
CA LEU A 74 -9.49 11.96 9.43
C LEU A 74 -9.46 13.20 8.53
N VAL A 75 -10.64 13.70 8.13
CA VAL A 75 -10.77 14.94 7.33
C VAL A 75 -10.21 16.13 8.10
N LYS A 76 -10.55 16.27 9.39
CA LYS A 76 -10.05 17.37 10.24
C LYS A 76 -8.53 17.36 10.35
N LEU A 77 -7.91 16.19 10.54
CA LEU A 77 -6.45 16.08 10.59
C LEU A 77 -5.80 16.40 9.23
N ALA A 78 -6.43 15.99 8.13
CA ALA A 78 -5.94 16.32 6.79
C ALA A 78 -6.00 17.83 6.52
N VAL A 79 -7.09 18.51 6.91
CA VAL A 79 -7.20 19.99 6.84
C VAL A 79 -6.10 20.63 7.68
N LYS A 80 -5.92 20.15 8.91
CA LYS A 80 -4.87 20.66 9.79
C LYS A 80 -3.48 20.47 9.19
N PHE A 81 -3.23 19.35 8.51
CA PHE A 81 -1.98 19.13 7.78
C PHE A 81 -1.80 20.16 6.66
N VAL A 82 -2.83 20.45 5.86
CA VAL A 82 -2.79 21.50 4.82
C VAL A 82 -2.36 22.85 5.42
N ASP A 83 -2.87 23.21 6.59
CA ASP A 83 -2.54 24.49 7.24
C ASP A 83 -1.07 24.59 7.68
N VAL A 84 -0.46 23.47 8.10
CA VAL A 84 0.84 23.47 8.79
C VAL A 84 1.98 22.86 7.99
N ARG A 85 1.69 22.21 6.84
CA ARG A 85 2.66 21.39 6.10
C ARG A 85 3.86 22.16 5.55
N GLY A 86 3.72 23.46 5.28
CA GLY A 86 4.70 24.20 4.49
C GLY A 86 5.01 23.43 3.18
N ASN A 87 6.25 22.98 3.03
CA ASN A 87 6.71 22.20 1.87
C ASN A 87 6.64 20.67 2.05
N ALA A 88 6.24 20.17 3.22
CA ALA A 88 6.14 18.73 3.50
C ALA A 88 5.08 18.08 2.61
N TRP A 89 5.39 16.92 2.04
CA TRP A 89 4.46 16.13 1.22
C TRP A 89 3.73 15.07 2.06
N ARG A 90 4.25 14.77 3.24
CA ARG A 90 3.75 13.75 4.18
C ARG A 90 3.82 14.27 5.60
N VAL A 91 2.97 13.78 6.49
CA VAL A 91 2.98 14.11 7.92
C VAL A 91 4.30 13.72 8.56
N ARG A 92 4.87 12.58 8.17
CA ARG A 92 6.17 12.11 8.68
C ARG A 92 7.38 13.00 8.33
N GLU A 93 7.21 13.93 7.39
CA GLU A 93 8.25 14.89 6.99
C GLU A 93 8.23 16.17 7.85
N LEU A 94 7.24 16.31 8.75
CA LEU A 94 7.18 17.42 9.71
C LEU A 94 8.23 17.24 10.81
N ALA A 95 8.82 18.35 11.27
CA ALA A 95 9.75 18.35 12.39
C ALA A 95 9.07 17.98 13.73
N ASP A 96 7.79 18.31 13.86
CA ASP A 96 6.97 17.99 15.02
C ASP A 96 5.57 17.57 14.55
N LEU A 97 5.19 16.32 14.81
CA LEU A 97 3.90 15.77 14.42
C LEU A 97 2.76 16.25 15.33
N SER A 98 3.07 16.70 16.56
CA SER A 98 2.07 17.18 17.51
C SER A 98 1.38 18.47 17.05
N ILE A 99 1.96 19.18 16.07
CA ILE A 99 1.31 20.33 15.44
C ILE A 99 0.02 19.96 14.68
N VAL A 100 -0.07 18.71 14.19
CA VAL A 100 -1.25 18.19 13.50
C VAL A 100 -2.32 17.76 14.49
N LEU A 101 -1.91 17.21 15.64
CA LEU A 101 -2.81 16.81 16.72
C LEU A 101 -2.19 17.15 18.08
N PRO A 102 -2.46 18.34 18.63
CA PRO A 102 -1.87 18.76 19.90
C PRO A 102 -2.43 17.98 21.09
N GLY A 103 -1.62 17.82 22.14
CA GLY A 103 -2.06 17.25 23.42
C GLY A 103 -2.16 15.72 23.47
N VAL A 104 -1.68 15.03 22.43
CA VAL A 104 -1.61 13.56 22.42
C VAL A 104 -0.18 13.07 22.60
N GLN A 105 -0.03 11.89 23.17
CA GLN A 105 1.25 11.19 23.24
C GLN A 105 1.25 10.07 22.20
N LEU A 106 1.99 10.28 21.11
CA LEU A 106 2.15 9.26 20.08
C LEU A 106 2.89 8.03 20.63
N ALA A 107 2.47 6.85 20.20
CA ALA A 107 3.24 5.64 20.40
C ALA A 107 4.69 5.82 19.86
N PRO A 108 5.70 5.29 20.56
CA PRO A 108 7.10 5.51 20.22
C PRO A 108 7.48 4.89 18.87
N THR A 109 6.79 3.84 18.46
CA THR A 109 6.99 3.13 17.19
C THR A 109 5.68 3.09 16.41
N PRO A 110 5.74 3.15 15.07
CA PRO A 110 4.58 2.86 14.24
C PRO A 110 4.22 1.37 14.31
N PHE A 111 3.05 1.03 13.77
CA PHE A 111 2.67 -0.37 13.54
C PHE A 111 3.72 -1.10 12.68
N PRO A 112 3.97 -2.39 12.92
CA PRO A 112 4.90 -3.17 12.10
C PRO A 112 4.48 -3.19 10.64
N ALA A 113 5.44 -3.01 9.73
CA ALA A 113 5.18 -3.05 8.30
C ALA A 113 4.96 -4.48 7.80
N VAL A 114 3.86 -4.71 7.11
CA VAL A 114 3.68 -5.89 6.25
C VAL A 114 4.31 -5.57 4.89
N LEU A 115 5.22 -6.44 4.44
CA LEU A 115 5.93 -6.26 3.17
C LEU A 115 5.52 -7.26 2.10
N ARG A 116 5.10 -8.46 2.52
CA ARG A 116 4.75 -9.53 1.61
C ARG A 116 3.28 -9.43 1.19
N PRO A 117 2.98 -9.52 -0.11
CA PRO A 117 1.60 -9.56 -0.57
C PRO A 117 0.91 -10.84 -0.08
N PRO A 118 -0.41 -10.77 0.20
CA PRO A 118 -1.22 -11.97 0.38
C PRO A 118 -1.37 -12.71 -0.95
N VAL A 119 -0.99 -14.00 -0.97
CA VAL A 119 -0.92 -14.84 -2.17
C VAL A 119 -1.45 -16.24 -1.85
N GLY A 120 -2.16 -16.84 -2.81
CA GLY A 120 -2.74 -18.18 -2.69
C GLY A 120 -4.19 -18.17 -2.22
N TRP A 121 -4.63 -19.27 -1.62
CA TRP A 121 -5.98 -19.44 -1.09
C TRP A 121 -6.07 -18.80 0.28
N LEU A 122 -6.87 -17.73 0.39
CA LEU A 122 -7.09 -17.02 1.64
C LEU A 122 -8.52 -17.31 2.12
N PRO A 123 -8.70 -18.03 3.23
CA PRO A 123 -10.03 -18.33 3.73
C PRO A 123 -10.75 -17.06 4.20
N GLN A 124 -12.05 -16.98 3.92
CA GLN A 124 -12.96 -15.96 4.42
C GLN A 124 -13.84 -16.55 5.52
N ASP A 125 -14.35 -15.68 6.39
CA ASP A 125 -15.08 -16.09 7.60
C ASP A 125 -16.40 -16.84 7.32
N ASP A 126 -16.90 -16.77 6.09
CA ASP A 126 -18.12 -17.43 5.62
C ASP A 126 -17.87 -18.67 4.73
N GLY A 127 -16.63 -19.19 4.77
CA GLY A 127 -16.24 -20.40 4.04
C GLY A 127 -15.94 -20.17 2.56
N ARG A 128 -15.99 -18.93 2.07
CA ARG A 128 -15.49 -18.56 0.74
C ARG A 128 -13.97 -18.36 0.75
N VAL A 129 -13.42 -18.18 -0.44
CA VAL A 129 -11.99 -17.97 -0.69
C VAL A 129 -11.78 -16.63 -1.36
N ALA A 130 -10.84 -15.85 -0.84
CA ALA A 130 -10.17 -14.81 -1.59
C ALA A 130 -8.90 -15.39 -2.21
N LEU A 131 -8.85 -15.46 -3.54
CA LEU A 131 -7.67 -15.93 -4.25
C LEU A 131 -6.70 -14.76 -4.46
N GLY A 132 -5.57 -14.79 -3.75
CA GLY A 132 -4.53 -13.79 -3.85
C GLY A 132 -3.51 -14.09 -4.94
N ALA A 133 -3.25 -13.12 -5.81
CA ALA A 133 -2.34 -13.25 -6.93
C ALA A 133 -1.35 -12.09 -6.96
N ALA A 134 -0.06 -12.37 -6.77
CA ALA A 134 0.97 -11.36 -6.98
C ALA A 134 1.07 -11.01 -8.47
N VAL A 135 1.23 -9.72 -8.73
CA VAL A 135 1.40 -9.14 -10.06
C VAL A 135 2.85 -8.72 -10.18
N PRO A 136 3.70 -9.46 -10.92
CA PRO A 136 5.10 -9.09 -11.11
C PRO A 136 5.27 -7.60 -11.43
N LEU A 137 5.99 -6.90 -10.55
CA LEU A 137 6.27 -5.45 -10.63
C LEU A 137 5.03 -4.53 -10.69
N GLY A 138 3.84 -5.05 -10.37
CA GLY A 138 2.58 -4.33 -10.41
C GLY A 138 2.12 -3.95 -11.82
N VAL A 139 2.49 -4.73 -12.85
CA VAL A 139 2.11 -4.47 -14.24
C VAL A 139 1.09 -5.49 -14.72
N LEU A 140 -0.13 -5.03 -14.98
CA LEU A 140 -1.17 -5.82 -15.64
C LEU A 140 -1.21 -5.46 -17.12
N THR A 141 -1.23 -6.47 -17.99
CA THR A 141 -1.56 -6.27 -19.40
C THR A 141 -3.07 -6.07 -19.55
N ALA A 142 -3.52 -5.43 -20.63
CA ALA A 142 -4.95 -5.29 -20.93
C ALA A 142 -5.66 -6.66 -20.95
N ALA A 143 -5.03 -7.66 -21.59
CA ALA A 143 -5.56 -9.02 -21.62
C ALA A 143 -5.74 -9.64 -20.23
N VAL A 144 -4.79 -9.43 -19.31
CA VAL A 144 -4.93 -9.90 -17.92
C VAL A 144 -6.05 -9.15 -17.21
N ALA A 145 -6.14 -7.83 -17.36
CA ALA A 145 -7.20 -7.04 -16.76
C ALA A 145 -8.60 -7.47 -17.23
N ASP A 146 -8.76 -7.74 -18.53
CA ASP A 146 -9.99 -8.27 -19.10
C ASP A 146 -10.36 -9.64 -18.51
N ARG A 147 -9.37 -10.52 -18.29
CA ARG A 147 -9.60 -11.83 -17.68
C ARG A 147 -9.97 -11.72 -16.20
N LEU A 148 -9.32 -10.84 -15.46
CA LEU A 148 -9.70 -10.56 -14.06
C LEU A 148 -11.14 -10.03 -13.99
N ALA A 149 -11.52 -9.10 -14.86
CA ALA A 149 -12.87 -8.55 -14.90
C ALA A 149 -13.91 -9.62 -15.29
N ALA A 150 -13.58 -10.50 -16.24
CA ALA A 150 -14.47 -11.56 -16.73
C ALA A 150 -14.80 -12.64 -15.68
N ILE A 151 -14.05 -12.72 -14.57
CA ILE A 151 -14.38 -13.62 -13.45
C ILE A 151 -15.70 -13.20 -12.80
N GLY A 152 -16.05 -11.91 -12.84
CA GLY A 152 -17.30 -11.41 -12.28
C GLY A 152 -17.35 -11.41 -10.75
N ALA A 153 -16.20 -11.54 -10.09
CA ALA A 153 -16.07 -11.50 -8.63
C ALA A 153 -15.44 -10.17 -8.16
N PRO A 154 -15.68 -9.74 -6.91
CA PRO A 154 -15.07 -8.52 -6.39
C PRO A 154 -13.54 -8.61 -6.41
N LEU A 155 -12.89 -7.54 -6.89
CA LEU A 155 -11.44 -7.45 -6.97
C LEU A 155 -10.91 -6.42 -5.98
N VAL A 156 -9.78 -6.72 -5.34
CA VAL A 156 -9.05 -5.76 -4.50
C VAL A 156 -7.61 -5.67 -4.98
N ILE A 157 -7.18 -4.46 -5.37
CA ILE A 157 -5.77 -4.17 -5.61
C ILE A 157 -5.11 -3.88 -4.27
N THR A 158 -4.02 -4.58 -3.97
CA THR A 158 -3.30 -4.41 -2.70
C THR A 158 -2.16 -3.40 -2.83
N PRO A 159 -1.72 -2.78 -1.72
CA PRO A 159 -0.52 -1.94 -1.69
C PRO A 159 0.78 -2.68 -2.05
N TRP A 160 0.75 -4.02 -2.05
CA TRP A 160 1.90 -4.89 -2.30
C TRP A 160 1.96 -5.43 -3.73
N ARG A 161 1.32 -4.74 -4.69
CA ARG A 161 1.33 -5.13 -6.12
C ARG A 161 0.75 -6.53 -6.32
N SER A 162 -0.32 -6.85 -5.59
CA SER A 162 -1.13 -8.04 -5.83
C SER A 162 -2.59 -7.66 -6.10
N VAL A 163 -3.34 -8.60 -6.63
CA VAL A 163 -4.79 -8.54 -6.75
C VAL A 163 -5.39 -9.69 -5.95
N LEU A 164 -6.49 -9.42 -5.23
CA LEU A 164 -7.34 -10.44 -4.63
C LEU A 164 -8.58 -10.59 -5.51
N VAL A 165 -8.94 -11.83 -5.83
CA VAL A 165 -10.24 -12.20 -6.38
C VAL A 165 -11.07 -12.77 -5.22
N CYS A 166 -11.97 -11.96 -4.69
CA CYS A 166 -12.70 -12.27 -3.46
C CYS A 166 -13.95 -13.11 -3.73
N ASP A 167 -14.48 -13.70 -2.65
CA ASP A 167 -15.82 -14.29 -2.61
C ASP A 167 -16.02 -15.45 -3.60
N LEU A 168 -14.97 -16.21 -3.88
CA LEU A 168 -15.04 -17.43 -4.67
C LEU A 168 -15.42 -18.63 -3.80
N ASP A 169 -16.11 -19.60 -4.39
CA ASP A 169 -16.09 -20.96 -3.86
C ASP A 169 -14.78 -21.68 -4.26
N GLU A 170 -14.51 -22.85 -3.66
CA GLU A 170 -13.27 -23.58 -3.98
C GLU A 170 -13.14 -23.94 -5.47
N PRO A 171 -14.17 -24.44 -6.17
CA PRO A 171 -14.09 -24.71 -7.61
C PRO A 171 -13.84 -23.45 -8.43
N GLY A 172 -14.46 -22.32 -8.06
CA GLY A 172 -14.24 -21.02 -8.71
C GLY A 172 -12.82 -20.51 -8.52
N ALA A 173 -12.24 -20.69 -7.33
CA ALA A 173 -10.84 -20.35 -7.07
C ALA A 173 -9.87 -21.21 -7.91
N ASP A 174 -10.10 -22.53 -8.01
CA ASP A 174 -9.29 -23.40 -8.88
C ASP A 174 -9.41 -23.00 -10.36
N ALA A 175 -10.62 -22.72 -10.84
CA ALA A 175 -10.86 -22.27 -12.21
C ALA A 175 -10.15 -20.92 -12.49
N ALA A 176 -10.25 -19.97 -11.57
CA ALA A 176 -9.58 -18.67 -11.68
C ALA A 176 -8.04 -18.84 -11.73
N LEU A 177 -7.47 -19.68 -10.87
CA LEU A 177 -6.03 -19.97 -10.91
C LEU A 177 -5.61 -20.53 -12.28
N ARG A 178 -6.35 -21.52 -12.82
CA ARG A 178 -6.01 -22.14 -14.11
C ARG A 178 -6.02 -21.17 -15.28
N VAL A 179 -6.82 -20.11 -15.20
CA VAL A 179 -6.88 -19.05 -16.21
C VAL A 179 -5.78 -18.02 -16.00
N LEU A 180 -5.57 -17.58 -14.76
CA LEU A 180 -4.70 -16.44 -14.46
C LEU A 180 -3.21 -16.82 -14.36
N ALA A 181 -2.88 -18.00 -13.84
CA ALA A 181 -1.47 -18.41 -13.68
C ALA A 181 -0.71 -18.48 -15.02
N PRO A 182 -1.27 -19.06 -16.11
CA PRO A 182 -0.62 -19.03 -17.42
C PRO A 182 -0.40 -17.63 -18.00
N LEU A 183 -1.13 -16.63 -17.49
CA LEU A 183 -0.99 -15.22 -17.92
C LEU A 183 0.06 -14.45 -17.11
N GLY A 184 0.80 -15.13 -16.23
CA GLY A 184 1.93 -14.58 -15.49
C GLY A 184 1.60 -14.05 -14.10
N LEU A 185 0.38 -14.28 -13.60
CA LEU A 185 0.03 -14.01 -12.20
C LEU A 185 0.62 -15.10 -11.31
N VAL A 186 1.11 -14.70 -10.14
CA VAL A 186 1.86 -15.57 -9.23
C VAL A 186 1.00 -15.93 -8.03
N PHE A 187 0.79 -17.24 -7.83
CA PHE A 187 -0.02 -17.79 -6.73
C PHE A 187 0.81 -18.58 -5.71
N ASP A 188 2.13 -18.67 -5.90
CA ASP A 188 3.06 -19.32 -4.98
C ASP A 188 3.63 -18.31 -3.97
N ALA A 189 3.38 -18.55 -2.68
CA ALA A 189 3.87 -17.74 -1.56
C ALA A 189 5.41 -17.78 -1.40
N ASN A 190 6.09 -18.71 -2.06
CA ASN A 190 7.55 -18.83 -2.05
C ASN A 190 8.21 -18.20 -3.27
N SER A 191 7.43 -17.60 -4.18
CA SER A 191 7.97 -17.00 -5.39
C SER A 191 8.93 -15.84 -5.09
N PRO A 192 10.08 -15.74 -5.80
CA PRO A 192 10.99 -14.60 -5.65
C PRO A 192 10.36 -13.27 -6.08
N TRP A 193 9.27 -13.29 -6.84
CA TRP A 193 8.52 -12.09 -7.17
C TRP A 193 7.92 -11.37 -5.95
N LEU A 194 7.79 -12.06 -4.81
CA LEU A 194 7.21 -11.47 -3.59
C LEU A 194 8.22 -10.64 -2.78
N SER A 195 9.52 -10.76 -3.09
CA SER A 195 10.61 -10.01 -2.43
C SER A 195 11.24 -8.96 -3.33
N VAL A 196 10.71 -8.76 -4.54
CA VAL A 196 11.27 -7.82 -5.52
C VAL A 196 10.19 -6.88 -6.03
N SER A 197 10.53 -5.61 -6.12
CA SER A 197 9.67 -4.59 -6.70
C SER A 197 10.49 -3.51 -7.39
N ALA A 198 9.84 -2.71 -8.22
CA ALA A 198 10.48 -1.58 -8.87
C ALA A 198 9.49 -0.42 -9.04
N CYS A 199 10.03 0.79 -9.21
CA CYS A 199 9.25 1.90 -9.76
C CYS A 199 8.98 1.68 -11.26
N THR A 200 8.34 2.65 -11.92
CA THR A 200 8.06 2.57 -13.37
C THR A 200 9.31 2.37 -14.21
N GLY A 201 10.41 3.04 -13.89
CA GLY A 201 11.67 2.94 -14.63
C GLY A 201 11.63 3.53 -16.04
N SER A 202 12.75 3.42 -16.75
CA SER A 202 12.82 3.67 -18.19
C SER A 202 12.20 2.47 -18.93
N PRO A 203 11.49 2.67 -20.07
CA PRO A 203 11.20 3.94 -20.74
C PRO A 203 9.96 4.66 -20.20
N GLY A 204 9.22 4.08 -19.25
CA GLY A 204 7.94 4.63 -18.76
C GLY A 204 8.04 5.89 -17.88
N CYS A 205 9.24 6.30 -17.49
CA CYS A 205 9.51 7.48 -16.68
C CYS A 205 10.76 8.21 -17.19
N ALA A 206 10.57 9.43 -17.70
CA ALA A 206 11.65 10.27 -18.25
C ALA A 206 12.73 10.68 -17.22
N ARG A 207 12.46 10.50 -15.92
CA ARG A 207 13.44 10.79 -14.85
C ARG A 207 14.33 9.59 -14.54
N SER A 208 13.99 8.40 -15.04
CA SER A 208 14.72 7.18 -14.75
C SER A 208 16.00 7.10 -15.57
N VAL A 209 17.12 6.80 -14.91
CA VAL A 209 18.41 6.61 -15.60
C VAL A 209 18.64 5.16 -16.05
N ALA A 210 17.76 4.23 -15.67
CA ALA A 210 17.85 2.80 -16.03
C ALA A 210 16.47 2.15 -16.24
N ASP A 211 16.44 0.99 -16.91
CA ASP A 211 15.29 0.08 -16.96
C ASP A 211 15.27 -0.81 -15.71
N VAL A 212 14.83 -0.20 -14.59
CA VAL A 212 14.82 -0.86 -13.28
C VAL A 212 13.90 -2.06 -13.19
N ARG A 213 12.92 -2.19 -14.10
CA ARG A 213 12.02 -3.34 -14.13
C ARG A 213 12.71 -4.55 -14.74
N ALA A 214 13.45 -4.34 -15.83
CA ALA A 214 14.29 -5.40 -16.39
C ALA A 214 15.42 -5.80 -15.43
N ASP A 215 16.03 -4.83 -14.73
CA ASP A 215 17.03 -5.11 -13.69
C ASP A 215 16.46 -5.90 -12.51
N ALA A 216 15.29 -5.50 -12.01
CA ALA A 216 14.60 -6.23 -10.95
C ALA A 216 14.29 -7.68 -11.36
N ALA A 217 13.79 -7.91 -12.58
CA ALA A 217 13.54 -9.25 -13.10
C ALA A 217 14.81 -10.10 -13.18
N ARG A 218 15.95 -9.52 -13.59
CA ARG A 218 17.25 -10.22 -13.62
C ARG A 218 17.74 -10.61 -12.23
N SER A 219 17.37 -9.87 -11.19
CA SER A 219 17.79 -10.14 -9.81
C SER A 219 17.12 -11.34 -9.15
N LEU A 220 16.03 -11.88 -9.73
CA LEU A 220 15.23 -12.96 -9.12
C LEU A 220 16.01 -14.26 -8.89
N ALA A 221 17.12 -14.49 -9.62
CA ALA A 221 17.95 -15.66 -9.45
C ALA A 221 18.82 -15.62 -8.18
N ALA A 222 19.02 -14.43 -7.58
CA ALA A 222 19.80 -14.26 -6.38
C ALA A 222 18.87 -14.09 -5.17
N ASP A 223 18.98 -15.00 -4.20
CA ASP A 223 18.34 -14.78 -2.90
C ASP A 223 19.10 -13.68 -2.15
N SER A 224 18.35 -12.70 -1.67
CA SER A 224 18.87 -11.57 -0.91
C SER A 224 18.53 -11.63 0.57
N GLY A 225 17.62 -12.52 0.97
CA GLY A 225 17.09 -12.60 2.34
C GLY A 225 16.27 -11.38 2.78
N VAL A 226 16.12 -10.35 1.93
CA VAL A 226 15.40 -9.10 2.22
C VAL A 226 14.56 -8.67 1.02
N HIS A 227 13.58 -7.81 1.24
CA HIS A 227 12.84 -7.20 0.13
C HIS A 227 13.69 -6.15 -0.58
N ARG A 228 13.79 -6.22 -1.90
CA ARG A 228 14.52 -5.25 -2.75
C ARG A 228 13.57 -4.41 -3.59
N HIS A 229 13.80 -3.10 -3.60
CA HIS A 229 13.05 -2.14 -4.41
C HIS A 229 13.98 -1.36 -5.34
N PHE A 230 13.86 -1.58 -6.64
CA PHE A 230 14.69 -0.93 -7.65
C PHE A 230 14.06 0.39 -8.12
N VAL A 231 14.78 1.49 -7.98
CA VAL A 231 14.29 2.83 -8.33
C VAL A 231 15.21 3.53 -9.32
N GLY A 232 14.60 4.23 -10.26
CA GLY A 232 15.31 4.80 -11.41
C GLY A 232 15.93 6.17 -11.16
N CYS A 233 15.60 6.81 -10.04
CA CYS A 233 16.10 8.12 -9.66
C CYS A 233 15.92 8.33 -8.15
N GLU A 234 16.44 9.44 -7.65
CA GLU A 234 16.44 9.78 -6.23
C GLU A 234 15.03 10.02 -5.63
N ARG A 235 14.00 10.19 -6.48
CA ARG A 235 12.61 10.29 -6.01
C ARG A 235 12.13 9.00 -5.33
N ALA A 236 12.74 7.86 -5.63
CA ALA A 236 12.47 6.57 -5.00
C ALA A 236 10.96 6.22 -4.94
N CYS A 237 10.26 6.38 -6.06
CA CYS A 237 8.81 6.19 -6.13
C CYS A 237 8.41 4.75 -5.78
N GLY A 238 7.51 4.58 -4.81
CA GLY A 238 6.97 3.27 -4.45
C GLY A 238 7.85 2.46 -3.51
N SER A 239 8.86 3.10 -2.89
CA SER A 239 9.69 2.49 -1.84
C SER A 239 8.84 1.95 -0.70
N PRO A 240 9.08 0.70 -0.27
CA PRO A 240 8.43 0.14 0.90
C PRO A 240 8.94 0.81 2.19
N PRO A 241 8.19 0.69 3.31
CA PRO A 241 8.62 1.19 4.61
C PRO A 241 9.85 0.45 5.19
N ALA A 242 10.16 -0.75 4.69
CA ALA A 242 11.34 -1.53 5.07
C ALA A 242 11.87 -2.38 3.89
N GLY A 243 13.14 -2.76 3.95
CA GLY A 243 13.87 -3.44 2.88
C GLY A 243 14.97 -2.57 2.26
N GLU A 244 15.63 -3.11 1.24
CA GLU A 244 16.68 -2.41 0.49
C GLU A 244 16.08 -1.61 -0.67
N VAL A 245 16.31 -0.30 -0.69
CA VAL A 245 15.97 0.55 -1.85
C VAL A 245 17.24 0.77 -2.66
N LEU A 246 17.26 0.27 -3.89
CA LEU A 246 18.39 0.33 -4.81
C LEU A 246 18.16 1.42 -5.84
N VAL A 247 18.93 2.51 -5.75
CA VAL A 247 18.83 3.66 -6.65
C VAL A 247 19.80 3.51 -7.81
N ALA A 248 19.28 3.52 -9.03
CA ALA A 248 20.08 3.47 -10.25
C ALA A 248 20.96 4.74 -10.38
N THR A 249 22.22 4.54 -10.79
CA THR A 249 23.21 5.63 -10.98
C THR A 249 23.64 5.81 -12.44
N GLY A 250 23.13 4.99 -13.36
CA GLY A 250 23.58 4.91 -14.76
C GLY A 250 24.60 3.80 -14.99
N ASP A 251 25.53 3.61 -14.05
CA ASP A 251 26.57 2.57 -14.11
C ASP A 251 26.30 1.37 -13.17
N GLY A 252 25.16 1.36 -12.49
CA GLY A 252 24.79 0.35 -11.51
C GLY A 252 23.78 0.86 -10.49
N TYR A 253 23.87 0.35 -9.26
CA TYR A 253 22.96 0.67 -8.16
C TYR A 253 23.71 1.03 -6.89
N ARG A 254 23.18 2.02 -6.16
CA ARG A 254 23.56 2.31 -4.77
C ARG A 254 22.39 2.07 -3.84
N LEU A 255 22.66 1.70 -2.59
CA LEU A 255 21.63 1.72 -1.56
C LEU A 255 21.18 3.16 -1.29
N ALA A 256 19.86 3.38 -1.17
CA ALA A 256 19.33 4.61 -0.61
C ALA A 256 19.81 4.73 0.83
N ARG A 257 20.18 5.94 1.24
CA ARG A 257 20.49 6.21 2.64
C ARG A 257 19.17 6.12 3.44
N PRO A 258 19.17 5.47 4.62
CA PRO A 258 18.02 5.48 5.51
C PRO A 258 17.64 6.89 5.94
#